data_AF-A0A430HU97-F1
#
_entry.id   AF-A0A430HU97-F1
#
_cell.length_a   1.000
_cell.length_b   1.000
_cell.length_c   1.000
_cell.angle_alpha   90.00
_cell.angle_beta   90.00
_cell.angle_gamma   90.00
#
_symmetry.space_group_name_H-M   'P 1'
#
loop_
_entity.id
_entity.type
_entity.pdbx_description
1 polymer ?
#
loop_
_entity_poly.entity_id
_entity_poly.type
_entity_poly.pdbx_seq_one_letter_code
_entity_poly.pdbx_strand_id
1 'polypeptide(L)'
;MSMRGTGGKPRREAVDVIEARVPDRTIERLLGVRKHRLERFERERREARERWRARRDALRQAKLAWRSAREGASEHWRQARAQFFAMETDSRQFRAAQGGYERMKRDTGQRLLAWREHAGGSRAAGADFFAAHRQLAEARRQQEKLDILRQHIKDTERRHDD
;
A
#
# COMPACT_ATOMS: atom_id res chain seq x y z
N MET A 1 77.24 30.29 -51.96
CA MET A 1 77.24 29.80 -50.56
C MET A 1 76.87 30.99 -49.68
N SER A 2 76.02 30.98 -48.67
CA SER A 2 75.11 30.00 -48.06
C SER A 2 74.14 30.84 -47.21
N MET A 3 72.84 30.62 -47.33
CA MET A 3 71.83 31.30 -46.49
C MET A 3 71.99 30.87 -45.03
N ARG A 4 71.63 31.76 -44.09
CA ARG A 4 70.93 31.36 -42.86
C ARG A 4 70.32 32.57 -42.15
N GLY A 5 69.02 32.75 -42.38
CA GLY A 5 68.16 33.50 -41.47
C GLY A 5 67.97 32.71 -40.19
N THR A 6 68.18 33.36 -39.05
CA THR A 6 67.84 32.84 -37.73
C THR A 6 66.48 33.39 -37.33
N GLY A 7 65.43 32.62 -37.64
CA GLY A 7 64.08 32.90 -37.17
C GLY A 7 64.02 32.87 -35.65
N GLY A 8 63.69 34.02 -35.05
CA GLY A 8 63.33 34.09 -33.64
C GLY A 8 62.06 33.26 -33.41
N LYS A 9 62.13 32.24 -32.57
CA LYS A 9 60.95 31.48 -32.14
C LYS A 9 60.06 32.40 -31.30
N PRO A 10 58.79 32.64 -31.65
CA PRO A 10 57.88 33.35 -30.78
C PRO A 10 57.68 32.53 -29.50
N ARG A 11 57.93 33.17 -28.36
CA ARG A 11 57.73 32.61 -27.03
C ARG A 11 56.23 32.40 -26.87
N ARG A 12 55.78 31.14 -26.77
CA ARG A 12 54.37 30.81 -26.51
C ARG A 12 54.05 31.26 -25.09
N GLU A 13 53.25 32.31 -24.95
CA GLU A 13 52.63 32.66 -23.67
C GLU A 13 51.69 31.51 -23.28
N ALA A 14 51.79 31.06 -22.03
CA ALA A 14 50.86 30.09 -21.49
C ALA A 14 49.50 30.78 -21.42
N VAL A 15 48.59 30.40 -22.31
CA VAL A 15 47.18 30.77 -22.19
C VAL A 15 46.70 30.16 -20.88
N ASP A 16 46.30 31.00 -19.93
CA ASP A 16 45.57 30.56 -18.74
C ASP A 16 44.29 29.89 -19.23
N VAL A 17 44.33 28.56 -19.33
CA VAL A 17 43.15 27.75 -19.63
C VAL A 17 42.33 27.78 -18.36
N ILE A 18 41.27 28.59 -18.36
CA ILE A 18 40.26 28.58 -17.30
C ILE A 18 39.74 27.14 -17.21
N GLU A 19 40.12 26.41 -16.16
CA GLU A 19 39.66 25.04 -15.96
C GLU A 19 38.13 25.03 -15.88
N ALA A 20 37.51 24.19 -16.70
CA ALA A 20 36.06 24.07 -16.71
C ALA A 20 35.56 23.63 -15.33
N ARG A 21 34.71 24.46 -14.71
CA ARG A 21 34.10 24.15 -13.42
C ARG A 21 33.33 22.83 -13.49
N VAL A 22 33.66 21.88 -12.62
CA VAL A 22 32.96 20.59 -12.55
C VAL A 22 31.50 20.84 -12.15
N PRO A 23 30.50 20.40 -12.94
CA PRO A 23 29.10 20.62 -12.61
C PRO A 23 28.70 19.81 -11.37
N ASP A 24 28.06 20.47 -10.40
CA ASP A 24 27.56 19.81 -9.19
C ASP A 24 26.38 18.89 -9.53
N ARG A 25 26.60 17.57 -9.43
CA ARG A 25 25.58 16.54 -9.70
C ARG A 25 24.82 16.09 -8.45
N THR A 26 25.02 16.74 -7.30
CA THR A 26 24.46 16.30 -6.02
C THR A 26 22.93 16.26 -6.05
N ILE A 27 22.29 17.26 -6.66
CA ILE A 27 20.82 17.33 -6.77
C ILE A 27 20.26 16.28 -7.72
N GLU A 28 20.90 16.04 -8.87
CA GLU A 28 20.48 15.00 -9.81
C GLU A 28 20.58 13.61 -9.18
N ARG A 29 21.64 13.34 -8.40
CA ARG A 29 21.79 12.10 -7.62
C ARG A 29 20.68 11.96 -6.58
N LEU A 30 20.38 13.02 -5.82
CA LEU A 30 19.29 13.05 -4.83
C LEU A 30 17.93 12.77 -5.48
N LEU A 31 17.64 13.40 -6.62
CA LEU A 31 16.42 13.19 -7.39
C LEU A 31 16.29 11.73 -7.85
N GLY A 32 17.37 11.13 -8.37
CA GLY A 32 17.37 9.73 -8.77
C GLY A 32 17.04 8.78 -7.61
N VAL A 33 17.69 8.96 -6.46
CA VAL A 33 17.43 8.15 -5.25
C VAL A 33 15.98 8.34 -4.76
N ARG A 34 15.47 9.58 -4.76
CA ARG A 34 14.11 9.87 -4.30
C ARG A 34 13.05 9.33 -5.25
N LYS A 35 13.28 9.37 -6.56
CA LYS A 35 12.40 8.76 -7.56
C LYS A 35 12.25 7.25 -7.32
N HIS A 36 13.35 6.52 -7.11
CA HIS A 36 13.28 5.09 -6.79
C HIS A 36 12.56 4.80 -5.46
N ARG A 37 12.77 5.63 -4.44
CA ARG A 37 12.02 5.50 -3.17
C ARG A 37 10.52 5.75 -3.36
N LEU A 38 10.16 6.72 -4.20
CA LEU A 38 8.77 7.03 -4.53
C LEU A 38 8.10 5.86 -5.26
N GLU A 39 8.75 5.28 -6.26
CA GLU A 39 8.29 4.07 -6.96
C GLU A 39 8.07 2.90 -5.98
N ARG A 40 9.00 2.72 -5.03
CA ARG A 40 8.87 1.73 -3.95
C ARG A 40 7.64 2.00 -3.07
N PHE A 41 7.43 3.23 -2.61
CA PHE A 41 6.26 3.58 -1.79
C PHE A 41 4.94 3.43 -2.55
N GLU A 42 4.93 3.69 -3.86
CA GLU A 42 3.75 3.45 -4.70
C GLU A 42 3.39 1.97 -4.78
N ARG A 43 4.41 1.11 -4.92
CA ARG A 43 4.23 -0.35 -4.87
C ARG A 43 3.74 -0.80 -3.50
N GLU A 44 4.40 -0.40 -2.43
CA GLU A 44 4.00 -0.76 -1.05
C GLU A 44 2.56 -0.33 -0.74
N ARG A 45 2.16 0.89 -1.15
CA ARG A 45 0.79 1.38 -1.00
C ARG A 45 -0.22 0.58 -1.83
N ARG A 46 0.15 0.14 -3.04
CA ARG A 46 -0.70 -0.71 -3.88
C ARG A 46 -0.91 -2.08 -3.25
N GLU A 47 0.17 -2.73 -2.84
CA GLU A 47 0.10 -4.03 -2.17
C GLU A 47 -0.70 -3.95 -0.85
N ALA A 48 -0.47 -2.90 -0.05
CA ALA A 48 -1.24 -2.68 1.18
C ALA A 48 -2.74 -2.48 0.89
N ARG A 49 -3.09 -1.80 -0.21
CA ARG A 49 -4.49 -1.64 -0.64
C ARG A 49 -5.12 -2.97 -1.02
N GLU A 50 -4.40 -3.80 -1.77
CA GLU A 50 -4.87 -5.12 -2.20
C GLU A 50 -5.07 -6.04 -0.99
N ARG A 51 -4.10 -6.09 -0.08
CA ARG A 51 -4.23 -6.80 1.20
C ARG A 51 -5.43 -6.32 2.00
N TRP A 52 -5.63 -5.01 2.12
CA TRP A 52 -6.77 -4.46 2.86
C TRP A 52 -8.11 -4.83 2.22
N ARG A 53 -8.21 -4.78 0.88
CA ARG A 53 -9.41 -5.22 0.15
C ARG A 53 -9.69 -6.69 0.37
N ALA A 54 -8.69 -7.56 0.20
CA ALA A 54 -8.85 -8.99 0.44
C ALA A 54 -9.32 -9.29 1.87
N ARG A 55 -8.79 -8.58 2.88
CA ARG A 55 -9.24 -8.72 4.27
C ARG A 55 -10.68 -8.23 4.48
N ARG A 56 -11.10 -7.15 3.82
CA ARG A 56 -12.48 -6.67 3.85
C ARG A 56 -13.46 -7.66 3.21
N ASP A 57 -13.05 -8.29 2.12
CA ASP A 57 -13.86 -9.31 1.45
C ASP A 57 -13.99 -10.55 2.33
N ALA A 58 -12.90 -11.05 2.92
CA ALA A 58 -12.93 -12.15 3.89
C ALA A 58 -13.83 -11.82 5.10
N LEU A 59 -13.74 -10.59 5.65
CA LEU A 59 -14.61 -10.12 6.71
C LEU A 59 -16.08 -10.14 6.31
N ARG A 60 -16.41 -9.68 5.09
CA ARG A 60 -17.78 -9.71 4.56
C ARG A 60 -18.29 -11.14 4.45
N GLN A 61 -17.49 -12.05 3.89
CA GLN A 61 -17.87 -13.45 3.75
C GLN A 61 -18.10 -14.12 5.11
N ALA A 62 -17.21 -13.91 6.08
CA ALA A 62 -17.39 -14.42 7.44
C ALA A 62 -18.67 -13.87 8.11
N LYS A 63 -18.98 -12.58 7.88
CA LYS A 63 -20.23 -11.98 8.39
C LYS A 63 -21.47 -12.63 7.78
N LEU A 64 -21.46 -12.87 6.47
CA LEU A 64 -22.56 -13.52 5.76
C LEU A 64 -22.73 -14.97 6.24
N ALA A 65 -21.64 -15.72 6.38
CA ALA A 65 -21.65 -17.08 6.90
C ALA A 65 -22.22 -17.15 8.32
N TRP A 66 -21.82 -16.23 9.21
CA TRP A 66 -22.39 -16.14 10.56
C TRP A 66 -23.90 -15.82 10.54
N ARG A 67 -24.33 -14.86 9.73
CA ARG A 67 -25.75 -14.50 9.61
C ARG A 67 -26.60 -15.66 9.10
N SER A 68 -26.15 -16.31 8.02
CA SER A 68 -26.82 -17.47 7.44
C SER A 68 -26.92 -18.63 8.44
N ALA A 69 -25.84 -18.94 9.18
CA ALA A 69 -25.88 -19.98 10.21
C ALA A 69 -26.86 -19.64 11.35
N ARG A 70 -26.88 -18.37 11.79
CA ARG A 70 -27.82 -17.90 12.83
C ARG A 70 -29.28 -18.01 12.38
N GLU A 71 -29.56 -17.59 11.15
CA GLU A 71 -30.89 -17.67 10.54
C GLU A 71 -31.32 -19.13 10.38
N GLY A 72 -30.45 -19.99 9.84
CA GLY A 72 -30.71 -21.42 9.70
C GLY A 72 -30.96 -22.12 11.05
N ALA A 73 -30.20 -21.80 12.09
CA ALA A 73 -30.43 -22.33 13.44
C ALA A 73 -31.79 -21.88 14.01
N SER A 74 -32.16 -20.62 13.80
CA SER A 74 -33.44 -20.08 14.25
C SER A 74 -34.62 -20.71 13.51
N GLU A 75 -34.47 -20.89 12.19
CA GLU A 75 -35.46 -21.53 11.33
C GLU A 75 -35.69 -22.99 11.72
N HIS A 76 -34.61 -23.76 11.85
CA HIS A 76 -34.65 -25.16 12.29
C HIS A 76 -35.39 -25.29 13.62
N TRP A 77 -35.09 -24.42 14.58
CA TRP A 77 -35.75 -24.46 15.89
C TRP A 77 -37.22 -24.08 15.82
N ARG A 78 -37.56 -23.07 15.02
CA ARG A 78 -38.95 -22.66 14.78
C ARG A 78 -39.75 -23.80 14.16
N GLN A 79 -39.22 -24.44 13.13
CA GLN A 79 -39.88 -25.54 12.43
C GLN A 79 -40.06 -26.75 13.34
N ALA A 80 -39.02 -27.15 14.08
CA ALA A 80 -39.10 -28.26 15.02
C ALA A 80 -40.18 -28.04 16.10
N ARG A 81 -40.30 -26.80 16.60
CA ARG A 81 -41.39 -26.45 17.54
C ARG A 81 -42.76 -26.51 16.88
N ALA A 82 -42.90 -25.96 15.67
CA ALA A 82 -44.17 -25.98 14.95
C ALA A 82 -44.65 -27.41 14.71
N GLN A 83 -43.78 -28.30 14.23
CA GLN A 83 -44.08 -29.71 14.00
C GLN A 83 -44.48 -30.45 15.27
N PHE A 84 -43.77 -30.21 16.37
CA PHE A 84 -44.10 -30.82 17.66
C PHE A 84 -45.47 -30.35 18.19
N PHE A 85 -45.78 -29.06 18.10
CA PHE A 85 -47.09 -28.55 18.53
C PHE A 85 -48.23 -28.93 17.60
N ALA A 86 -47.95 -29.15 16.31
CA ALA A 86 -48.90 -29.71 15.35
C ALA A 86 -49.08 -31.24 15.51
N MET A 87 -48.39 -31.87 16.47
CA MET A 87 -48.36 -33.32 16.67
C MET A 87 -47.87 -34.12 15.46
N GLU A 88 -47.09 -33.49 14.57
CA GLU A 88 -46.48 -34.12 13.39
C GLU A 88 -45.22 -34.93 13.73
N THR A 89 -44.62 -34.67 14.90
CA THR A 89 -43.41 -35.35 15.39
C THR A 89 -43.58 -35.82 16.82
N ASP A 90 -42.95 -36.94 17.17
CA ASP A 90 -42.97 -37.46 18.53
C ASP A 90 -41.94 -36.80 19.47
N SER A 91 -42.06 -37.09 20.76
CA SER A 91 -41.15 -36.57 21.81
C SER A 91 -39.69 -36.97 21.65
N ARG A 92 -39.38 -38.07 20.94
CA ARG A 92 -38.01 -38.51 20.66
C ARG A 92 -37.43 -37.70 19.51
N GLN A 93 -38.18 -37.49 18.44
CA GLN A 93 -37.84 -36.67 17.29
C GLN A 93 -37.64 -35.20 17.71
N PHE A 94 -38.53 -34.66 18.55
CA PHE A 94 -38.38 -33.30 19.08
C PHE A 94 -37.11 -33.13 19.93
N ARG A 95 -36.80 -34.09 20.82
CA ARG A 95 -35.53 -34.09 21.59
C ARG A 95 -34.31 -34.18 20.68
N ALA A 96 -34.37 -34.98 19.62
CA ALA A 96 -33.30 -35.05 18.63
C ALA A 96 -33.11 -33.70 17.89
N ALA A 97 -34.21 -33.04 17.51
CA ALA A 97 -34.19 -31.72 16.88
C ALA A 97 -33.61 -30.64 17.81
N GLN A 98 -33.93 -30.67 19.10
CA GLN A 98 -33.33 -29.81 20.13
C GLN A 98 -31.81 -30.04 20.23
N GLY A 99 -31.36 -31.30 20.23
CA GLY A 99 -29.94 -31.63 20.18
C GLY A 99 -29.24 -31.10 18.92
N GLY A 100 -29.93 -31.15 17.77
CA GLY A 100 -29.50 -30.54 16.51
C GLY A 100 -29.33 -29.02 16.63
N TYR A 101 -30.34 -28.34 17.17
CA TYR A 101 -30.31 -26.90 17.39
C TYR A 101 -29.14 -26.47 18.29
N GLU A 102 -28.88 -27.19 19.39
CA GLU A 102 -27.75 -26.88 20.28
C GLU A 102 -26.39 -27.08 19.58
N ARG A 103 -26.28 -27.98 18.60
CA ARG A 103 -25.07 -28.07 17.75
C ARG A 103 -24.96 -26.86 16.80
N MET A 104 -26.05 -26.49 16.13
CA MET A 104 -26.08 -25.33 15.24
C MET A 104 -25.78 -24.01 15.97
N LYS A 105 -26.25 -23.87 17.21
CA LYS A 105 -25.96 -22.73 18.08
C LYS A 105 -24.46 -22.62 18.40
N ARG A 106 -23.80 -23.75 18.70
CA ARG A 106 -22.34 -23.80 18.90
C ARG A 106 -21.58 -23.42 17.63
N ASP A 107 -21.95 -23.99 16.48
CA ASP A 107 -21.37 -23.63 15.16
C ASP A 107 -21.54 -22.14 14.85
N THR A 108 -22.72 -21.58 15.10
CA THR A 108 -22.97 -20.13 14.97
C THR A 108 -22.04 -19.31 15.86
N GLY A 109 -21.76 -19.79 17.08
CA GLY A 109 -20.80 -19.18 18.00
C GLY A 109 -19.36 -19.18 17.43
N GLN A 110 -18.93 -20.29 16.84
CA GLN A 110 -17.61 -20.39 16.20
C GLN A 110 -17.49 -19.42 15.01
N ARG A 111 -18.53 -19.33 14.17
CA ARG A 111 -18.57 -18.38 13.04
C ARG A 111 -18.56 -16.93 13.50
N LEU A 112 -19.20 -16.62 14.62
CA LEU A 112 -19.15 -15.28 15.23
C LEU A 112 -17.71 -14.91 15.63
N LEU A 113 -16.98 -15.85 16.24
CA LEU A 113 -15.58 -15.64 16.62
C LEU A 113 -14.70 -15.42 15.39
N ALA A 114 -14.84 -16.25 14.35
CA ALA A 114 -14.12 -16.07 13.09
C ALA A 114 -14.40 -14.70 12.46
N TRP A 115 -15.67 -14.25 12.44
CA TRP A 115 -16.01 -12.91 11.95
C TRP A 115 -15.30 -11.79 12.74
N ARG A 116 -15.24 -11.91 14.08
CA ARG A 116 -14.54 -10.93 14.93
C ARG A 116 -13.03 -10.93 14.69
N GLU A 117 -12.42 -12.09 14.49
CA GLU A 117 -11.01 -12.22 14.14
C GLU A 117 -10.70 -11.53 12.80
N HIS A 118 -11.50 -11.80 11.77
CA HIS A 118 -11.40 -11.09 10.50
C HIS A 118 -11.57 -9.58 10.64
N ALA A 119 -12.40 -9.12 11.59
CA ALA A 119 -12.57 -7.68 11.83
C ALA A 119 -11.30 -7.05 12.39
N GLY A 120 -10.59 -7.76 13.28
CA GLY A 120 -9.27 -7.35 13.76
C GLY A 120 -8.27 -7.25 12.60
N GLY A 121 -8.13 -8.32 11.82
CA GLY A 121 -7.21 -8.36 10.67
C GLY A 121 -7.53 -7.31 9.60
N SER A 122 -8.80 -7.02 9.34
CA SER A 122 -9.20 -5.97 8.40
C SER A 122 -8.89 -4.55 8.90
N ARG A 123 -8.96 -4.31 10.21
CA ARG A 123 -8.56 -3.01 10.79
C ARG A 123 -7.05 -2.82 10.72
N ALA A 124 -6.27 -3.85 11.10
CA ALA A 124 -4.81 -3.83 11.01
C ALA A 124 -4.33 -3.54 9.58
N ALA A 125 -4.82 -4.30 8.59
CA ALA A 125 -4.47 -4.06 7.19
C ALA A 125 -4.90 -2.66 6.68
N GLY A 126 -6.00 -2.12 7.22
CA GLY A 126 -6.42 -0.75 6.95
C GLY A 126 -5.43 0.29 7.51
N ALA A 127 -4.97 0.10 8.75
CA ALA A 127 -3.97 0.96 9.37
C ALA A 127 -2.68 0.99 8.53
N ASP A 128 -2.20 -0.17 8.07
CA ASP A 128 -1.01 -0.29 7.21
C ASP A 128 -1.20 0.46 5.88
N PHE A 129 -2.35 0.29 5.23
CA PHE A 129 -2.66 1.02 3.99
C PHE A 129 -2.65 2.53 4.20
N PHE A 130 -3.28 3.04 5.27
CA PHE A 130 -3.32 4.46 5.54
C PHE A 130 -1.95 5.02 5.95
N ALA A 131 -1.12 4.23 6.64
CA ALA A 131 0.26 4.60 6.92
C ALA A 131 1.08 4.72 5.62
N ALA A 132 1.05 3.71 4.76
CA ALA A 132 1.71 3.75 3.45
C ALA A 132 1.19 4.89 2.57
N HIS A 133 -0.11 5.19 2.63
CA HIS A 133 -0.71 6.31 1.90
C HIS A 133 -0.16 7.67 2.38
N ARG A 134 -0.04 7.88 3.69
CA ARG A 134 0.56 9.10 4.25
C ARG A 134 2.03 9.25 3.88
N GLN A 135 2.80 8.16 3.98
CA GLN A 135 4.21 8.14 3.59
C GLN A 135 4.41 8.50 2.11
N LEU A 136 3.59 7.93 1.21
CA LEU A 136 3.63 8.27 -0.20
C LEU A 136 3.28 9.75 -0.46
N ALA A 137 2.27 10.28 0.23
CA ALA A 137 1.89 11.68 0.10
C ALA A 137 3.01 12.63 0.58
N GLU A 138 3.70 12.27 1.67
CA GLU A 138 4.87 13.02 2.13
C GLU A 138 6.03 12.94 1.15
N ALA A 139 6.36 11.74 0.65
CA ALA A 139 7.41 11.55 -0.33
C ALA A 139 7.17 12.35 -1.62
N ARG A 140 5.92 12.44 -2.08
CA ARG A 140 5.53 13.27 -3.24
C ARG A 140 5.77 14.76 -3.00
N ARG A 141 5.36 15.29 -1.84
CA ARG A 141 5.64 16.68 -1.46
C ARG A 141 7.14 16.96 -1.38
N GLN A 142 7.91 16.01 -0.87
CA GLN A 142 9.37 16.12 -0.79
C GLN A 142 10.03 16.06 -2.17
N GLN A 143 9.48 15.29 -3.12
CA GLN A 143 9.94 15.22 -4.51
C GLN A 143 9.66 16.53 -5.24
N GLU A 144 8.44 17.04 -5.14
CA GLU A 144 8.01 18.32 -5.74
C GLU A 144 8.90 19.49 -5.29
N LYS A 145 9.24 19.54 -3.99
CA LYS A 145 10.19 20.54 -3.46
C LYS A 145 11.56 20.46 -4.11
N LEU A 146 12.08 19.26 -4.37
CA LEU A 146 13.37 19.09 -5.04
C LEU A 146 13.30 19.48 -6.52
N ASP A 147 12.19 19.18 -7.19
CA ASP A 147 11.99 19.56 -8.58
C ASP A 147 11.95 21.10 -8.72
N ILE A 148 11.31 21.80 -7.79
CA ILE A 148 11.32 23.28 -7.71
C ILE A 148 12.73 23.81 -7.47
N LEU A 149 13.47 23.24 -6.51
CA LEU A 149 14.85 23.67 -6.22
C LEU A 149 15.79 23.47 -7.42
N ARG A 150 15.65 22.33 -8.11
CA ARG A 150 16.40 22.04 -9.33
C ARG A 150 16.10 23.08 -10.41
N GLN A 151 14.83 23.44 -10.60
CA GLN A 151 14.44 24.45 -11.57
C GLN A 151 15.04 25.81 -11.22
N HIS A 152 14.98 26.21 -9.94
CA HIS A 152 15.54 27.46 -9.47
C HIS A 152 17.06 27.56 -9.68
N ILE A 153 17.80 26.46 -9.45
CA ILE A 153 19.25 26.42 -9.69
C ILE A 153 19.56 26.58 -11.18
N LYS A 154 18.86 25.84 -12.05
CA LYS A 154 19.03 25.98 -13.51
C LYS A 154 18.73 27.39 -14.00
N ASP A 155 17.70 28.04 -13.44
CA ASP A 155 17.35 29.40 -13.81
C ASP A 155 18.37 30.43 -13.28
N THR A 156 19.02 30.15 -12.15
CA THR A 156 20.09 30.99 -11.60
C THR A 156 21.39 30.83 -12.39
N GLU A 157 21.76 29.61 -12.76
CA GLU A 157 22.91 29.31 -13.62
C GLU A 157 22.77 30.03 -14.98
N ARG A 158 21.60 29.95 -15.63
CA ARG A 158 21.34 30.65 -16.90
C ARG A 158 21.52 32.17 -16.81
N ARG A 159 21.04 32.79 -15.73
CA ARG A 159 21.16 34.25 -15.52
C ARG A 159 22.59 34.72 -15.22
N HIS A 160 23.47 33.82 -14.83
CA HIS A 160 24.89 34.12 -14.59
C HIS A 160 25.72 33.92 -15.86
N ASP A 161 25.21 33.16 -16.83
CA ASP A 161 25.85 32.93 -18.14
C ASP A 161 25.44 33.98 -19.20
N ASP A 162 24.40 34.78 -18.93
CA ASP A 162 23.96 35.97 -19.70
C ASP A 162 24.65 37.27 -19.20
#